data_AF-A0A6G8CPX1-F1
#
_entry.id   AF-A0A6G8CPX1-F1
#
_cell.length_a   1.000
_cell.length_b   1.000
_cell.length_c   1.000
_cell.angle_alpha   90.00
_cell.angle_beta   90.00
_cell.angle_gamma   90.00
#
_symmetry.space_group_name_H-M   'P 1'
#
loop_
_entity.id
_entity.type
_entity.pdbx_description
1 polymer ?
#
loop_
_entity_poly.entity_id
_entity_poly.type
_entity_poly.pdbx_seq_one_letter_code
_entity_poly.pdbx_strand_id
1 'polypeptide(L)'
;MADLLQVAGLARSTFYYQCQATQRADQQCAMEARIRTVYDEHKGRYGYRRITAALVSFVRAAVRMSCSGISARIPAVGSFIPSWC
;
A
#
# COMPACT_ATOMS: atom_id res chain seq x y z
N MET A 1 5.40 19.75 -21.76
CA MET A 1 4.37 18.83 -21.20
C MET A 1 2.98 19.47 -21.26
N ALA A 2 2.82 20.75 -20.93
CA ALA A 2 1.55 21.46 -21.08
C ALA A 2 1.09 21.57 -22.55
N ASP A 3 2.03 21.84 -23.48
CA ASP A 3 1.73 21.96 -24.90
C ASP A 3 1.20 20.65 -25.52
N LEU A 4 1.75 19.51 -25.10
CA LEU A 4 1.29 18.18 -25.55
C LEU A 4 -0.13 17.86 -25.07
N LEU A 5 -0.48 18.25 -23.84
CA LEU A 5 -1.83 18.07 -23.29
C LEU A 5 -2.84 19.02 -23.94
N GLN A 6 -2.41 20.24 -24.31
CA GLN A 6 -3.24 21.20 -25.03
C GLN A 6 -3.55 20.74 -26.46
N VAL A 7 -2.56 20.18 -27.17
CA VAL A 7 -2.77 19.57 -28.49
C VAL A 7 -3.68 18.33 -28.41
N ALA A 8 -3.57 17.55 -27.34
CA ALA A 8 -4.44 16.39 -27.08
C ALA A 8 -5.84 16.74 -26.56
N GLY A 9 -6.14 18.03 -26.30
CA GLY A 9 -7.44 18.47 -25.76
C GLY A 9 -7.74 17.98 -24.33
N LEU A 10 -6.72 17.57 -23.58
CA LEU A 10 -6.86 16.95 -22.26
C LEU A 10 -6.57 17.94 -21.13
N ALA A 11 -7.48 18.03 -20.17
CA ALA A 11 -7.27 18.82 -18.96
C ALA A 11 -6.15 18.23 -18.09
N ARG A 12 -5.35 19.12 -17.48
CA ARG A 12 -4.23 18.74 -16.60
C ARG A 12 -4.67 17.85 -15.42
N SER A 13 -5.86 18.09 -14.87
CA SER A 13 -6.45 17.30 -13.79
C SER A 13 -6.76 15.86 -14.23
N THR A 14 -7.31 15.69 -15.42
CA THR A 14 -7.63 14.37 -15.99
C THR A 14 -6.37 13.54 -16.21
N PHE A 15 -5.31 14.16 -16.72
CA PHE A 15 -4.02 13.49 -16.91
C PHE A 15 -3.42 12.99 -15.58
N TYR A 16 -3.42 13.83 -14.55
CA TYR A 16 -2.92 13.39 -13.24
C TYR A 16 -3.80 12.33 -12.61
N TYR A 17 -5.12 12.39 -12.79
CA TYR A 17 -6.01 11.33 -12.33
C TYR A 17 -5.68 10.00 -12.99
N GLN A 18 -5.51 9.99 -14.32
CA GLN A 18 -5.13 8.79 -15.06
C GLN A 18 -3.76 8.27 -14.64
N CYS A 19 -2.77 9.15 -14.50
CA CYS A 19 -1.43 8.76 -14.05
C CYS A 19 -1.44 8.14 -12.64
N GLN A 20 -2.20 8.72 -11.71
CA GLN A 20 -2.39 8.14 -10.37
C GLN A 20 -3.21 6.84 -10.41
N ALA A 21 -4.21 6.75 -11.29
CA ALA A 21 -5.01 5.55 -11.46
C ALA A 21 -4.17 4.39 -12.00
N THR A 22 -3.28 4.64 -12.96
CA THR A 22 -2.34 3.61 -13.47
C THR A 22 -1.40 3.13 -12.37
N GLN A 23 -0.79 4.05 -11.60
CA GLN A 23 0.08 3.67 -10.49
C GLN A 23 -0.64 2.86 -9.40
N ARG A 24 -1.92 3.18 -9.12
CA ARG A 24 -2.77 2.40 -8.22
C ARG A 24 -3.13 1.04 -8.81
N ALA A 25 -3.44 0.99 -10.10
CA ALA A 25 -3.75 -0.24 -10.82
C ALA A 25 -2.56 -1.21 -10.76
N ASP A 26 -1.32 -0.73 -10.86
CA ASP A 26 -0.13 -1.58 -10.72
C ASP A 26 -0.03 -2.23 -9.32
N GLN A 27 -0.33 -1.47 -8.26
CA GLN A 27 -0.36 -1.98 -6.89
C GLN A 27 -1.51 -2.97 -6.67
N GLN A 28 -2.67 -2.69 -7.25
CA GLN A 28 -3.84 -3.57 -7.18
C GLN A 28 -3.62 -4.86 -7.97
N CYS A 29 -3.00 -4.80 -9.16
CA CYS A 29 -2.62 -5.98 -9.94
C CYS A 29 -1.71 -6.93 -9.14
N ALA A 30 -0.71 -6.40 -8.45
CA ALA A 30 0.18 -7.21 -7.60
C ALA A 30 -0.56 -7.85 -6.42
N MET A 31 -1.51 -7.12 -5.81
CA MET A 31 -2.34 -7.63 -4.72
C MET A 31 -3.34 -8.69 -5.20
N GLU A 32 -3.99 -8.47 -6.34
CA GLU A 32 -4.91 -9.40 -6.97
C GLU A 32 -4.21 -10.71 -7.36
N ALA A 33 -3.00 -10.63 -7.91
CA ALA A 33 -2.20 -11.81 -8.20
C ALA A 33 -1.97 -12.66 -6.94
N ARG A 34 -1.61 -12.03 -5.81
CA ARG A 34 -1.43 -12.74 -4.53
C ARG A 34 -2.71 -13.33 -3.97
N ILE A 35 -3.84 -12.66 -4.17
CA ILE A 35 -5.15 -13.19 -3.78
C ILE A 35 -5.45 -14.45 -4.58
N ARG A 36 -5.19 -14.44 -5.90
CA ARG A 36 -5.38 -15.60 -6.78
C ARG A 36 -4.49 -16.77 -6.39
N THR A 37 -3.20 -16.54 -6.13
CA THR A 37 -2.29 -17.63 -5.71
C THR A 37 -2.76 -18.30 -4.42
N VAL A 38 -3.14 -17.52 -3.40
CA VAL A 38 -3.67 -18.07 -2.14
C VAL A 38 -4.98 -18.83 -2.37
N TYR A 39 -5.83 -18.35 -3.28
CA TYR A 39 -7.08 -19.03 -3.62
C TYR A 39 -6.84 -20.39 -4.30
N ASP A 40 -5.92 -20.42 -5.25
CA ASP A 40 -5.56 -21.62 -6.02
C ASP A 40 -4.84 -22.66 -5.15
N GLU A 41 -3.90 -22.23 -4.30
CA GLU A 41 -3.20 -23.09 -3.33
C GLU A 41 -4.17 -23.82 -2.40
N HIS A 42 -5.22 -23.12 -1.95
CA HIS A 42 -6.24 -23.68 -1.08
C HIS A 42 -7.44 -24.28 -1.84
N LYS A 43 -7.34 -24.44 -3.17
CA LYS A 43 -8.37 -25.04 -4.04
C LYS A 43 -9.76 -24.44 -3.82
N GLY A 44 -9.83 -23.14 -3.57
CA GLY A 44 -11.08 -22.42 -3.31
C GLY A 44 -11.79 -22.72 -1.98
N ARG A 45 -11.16 -23.46 -1.05
CA ARG A 45 -11.74 -23.72 0.30
C ARG A 45 -11.63 -22.52 1.25
N TYR A 46 -10.86 -21.51 0.87
CA TYR A 46 -10.67 -20.30 1.66
C TYR A 46 -11.63 -19.23 1.18
N GLY A 47 -12.58 -18.86 2.04
CA GLY A 47 -13.40 -17.67 1.84
C GLY A 47 -12.66 -16.38 2.20
N TYR A 48 -13.27 -15.24 1.88
CA TYR A 48 -12.71 -13.90 2.04
C TYR A 48 -11.98 -13.68 3.38
N ARG A 49 -12.56 -14.07 4.52
CA ARG A 49 -11.97 -13.89 5.85
C ARG A 49 -10.59 -14.56 6.00
N ARG A 50 -10.41 -15.77 5.48
CA ARG A 50 -9.13 -16.51 5.58
C ARG A 50 -8.10 -15.95 4.63
N ILE A 51 -8.53 -15.52 3.44
CA ILE A 51 -7.68 -14.84 2.47
C ILE A 51 -7.14 -13.53 3.08
N THR A 52 -8.00 -12.70 3.69
CA THR A 52 -7.56 -11.48 4.39
C THR A 52 -6.57 -11.79 5.51
N ALA A 53 -6.83 -12.83 6.32
CA ALA A 53 -5.91 -13.23 7.39
C ALA A 53 -4.55 -13.68 6.85
N ALA A 54 -4.54 -14.47 5.76
CA ALA A 54 -3.31 -14.87 5.07
C ALA A 54 -2.56 -13.66 4.54
N LEU A 55 -3.21 -12.75 3.80
CA LEU A 55 -2.61 -11.52 3.28
C LEU A 55 -2.04 -10.64 4.41
N VAL A 56 -2.78 -10.44 5.49
CA VAL A 56 -2.31 -9.67 6.66
C VAL A 56 -1.10 -10.34 7.30
N SER A 57 -1.08 -11.67 7.40
CA SER A 57 0.08 -12.40 7.92
C SER A 57 1.33 -12.21 7.05
N PHE A 58 1.18 -12.25 5.72
CA PHE A 58 2.28 -12.02 4.79
C PHE A 58 2.79 -10.57 4.84
N VAL A 59 1.89 -9.59 4.89
CA VAL A 59 2.25 -8.16 5.04
C VAL A 59 2.99 -7.92 6.36
N ARG A 60 2.51 -8.52 7.47
CA ARG A 60 3.17 -8.40 8.79
C ARG A 60 4.53 -9.10 8.83
N ALA A 61 4.68 -10.23 8.14
CA ALA A 61 5.96 -10.91 8.01
C ALA A 61 6.97 -10.10 7.17
N ALA A 62 6.52 -9.48 6.07
CA ALA A 62 7.35 -8.62 5.24
C ALA A 62 7.84 -7.36 5.98
N VAL A 63 6.97 -6.71 6.77
CA VAL A 63 7.35 -5.54 7.59
C VAL A 63 8.37 -5.90 8.67
N ARG A 64 8.32 -7.13 9.20
CA ARG A 64 9.27 -7.59 10.23
C ARG A 64 10.69 -7.81 9.68
N MET A 65 10.83 -8.09 8.38
CA MET A 65 12.13 -8.33 7.72
C MET A 65 12.92 -7.03 7.42
N SER A 66 12.28 -5.85 7.48
CA SER A 66 12.95 -4.56 7.24
C SER A 66 13.56 -3.92 8.50
N CYS A 67 13.48 -4.55 9.67
CA CYS A 67 13.99 -4.00 10.93
C CYS A 67 14.99 -4.95 11.62
N SER A 68 16.09 -5.31 10.95
CA SER A 68 17.26 -5.89 11.61
C SER A 68 18.45 -4.91 11.68
N GLY A 69 18.18 -3.60 11.66
CA GLY A 69 19.25 -2.58 11.62
C GLY A 69 18.92 -1.20 12.21
N ILE A 70 17.86 -1.04 13.01
CA ILE A 70 17.59 0.24 13.70
C ILE A 70 17.52 -0.03 15.21
N SER A 71 18.69 -0.08 15.85
CA SER A 71 18.83 0.12 17.30
C SER A 71 18.64 1.61 17.57
N ALA A 72 17.39 2.06 17.64
CA ALA A 72 17.08 3.40 18.14
C ALA A 72 17.07 3.34 19.66
N ARG A 73 18.20 3.72 20.25
CA ARG A 73 18.32 4.12 21.65
C ARG A 73 17.30 5.25 21.88
N ILE A 74 16.23 4.98 22.63
CA ILE A 74 15.26 5.98 23.08
C ILE A 74 15.93 6.75 24.22
N PRO A 75 16.30 8.04 24.09
CA PRO A 75 16.53 8.86 25.26
C PRO A 75 15.17 9.19 25.88
N ALA A 76 15.03 8.83 27.16
CA ALA A 76 13.98 9.33 28.02
C ALA A 76 14.11 10.86 28.14
N VAL A 77 13.22 11.60 27.48
CA VAL A 77 12.83 12.95 27.86
C VAL A 77 11.31 12.94 27.68
N GLY A 78 10.54 12.96 28.76
CA GLY A 78 10.45 14.11 29.64
C GLY A 78 9.10 14.73 29.31
N SER A 79 8.13 14.46 30.19
CA SER A 79 6.74 14.89 30.12
C SER A 79 6.60 16.34 29.64
N PHE A 80 5.92 16.54 28.52
CA PHE A 80 5.36 17.84 28.17
C PHE A 80 3.92 17.64 27.72
N ILE A 81 3.01 17.83 28.67
CA ILE A 81 1.56 17.84 28.47
C ILE A 81 1.20 19.26 28.03
N PRO A 82 0.71 19.51 26.81
CA PRO A 82 0.13 20.80 26.48
C PRO A 82 -1.31 20.80 27.00
N SER A 83 -1.51 21.51 28.10
CA SER A 83 -2.80 22.01 28.57
C SER A 83 -3.47 22.79 27.44
N TRP A 84 -4.68 22.39 27.07
CA TRP A 84 -5.56 23.22 26.24
C TRP A 84 -5.97 24.45 27.06
N CYS A 85 -5.51 25.62 26.64
CA CYS A 85 -6.04 26.94 26.98
C CYS A 85 -5.78 27.85 25.77
#